data_AF-A0A0E9LRQ1-F1
#
_entry.id   AF-A0A0E9LRQ1-F1
#
_cell.length_a   1.000
_cell.length_b   1.000
_cell.length_c   1.000
_cell.angle_alpha   90.00
_cell.angle_beta   90.00
_cell.angle_gamma   90.00
#
_symmetry.space_group_name_H-M   'P 1'
#
loop_
_entity.id
_entity.type
_entity.pdbx_description
1 polymer ?
#
loop_
_entity_poly.entity_id
_entity_poly.type
_entity_poly.pdbx_seq_one_letter_code
_entity_poly.pdbx_strand_id
1 'polypeptide(L)'
;MDGAENVLYPLRELQSKKKISKTIPIKDSKGNMKTITLKVEGPISLAGTTTKERLYEDNANRSLLVYLDNSQQHKEQIMEYQRRLSAGKVNDKEENELKEFFKDMQTILKSIKVRNPYAELLKLPEYVFKPLRTNAHYLAVIETITFYHQFQRDIKMDRITGEHFIETTLEDIEWANKLLKEVLLAKADELNQAERSFFESLKKWLAANKKASFYAKEIREAFRMHPSKIKRYLYSLSTYNFIKITGGNRFKTGFEYEVIATDEYTTLENAVNTVLDNVLEEIKQKVSGSGGLQVVHGQNRPLNSNKISKINAVVQ
;
A
#
# COMPACT_ATOMS: atom_id res chain seq x y z
N MET A 1 -1.95 17.29 4.51
CA MET A 1 -2.14 17.68 3.09
C MET A 1 -2.99 18.95 2.95
N ASP A 2 -3.03 19.83 3.95
CA ASP A 2 -3.98 20.96 3.93
C ASP A 2 -3.59 22.01 2.87
N GLY A 3 -2.31 22.11 2.52
CA GLY A 3 -1.85 22.94 1.39
C GLY A 3 -2.13 22.35 -0.01
N ALA A 4 -2.63 21.11 -0.11
CA ALA A 4 -2.87 20.43 -1.38
C ALA A 4 -4.36 20.12 -1.64
N GLU A 5 -5.28 20.55 -0.78
CA GLU A 5 -6.70 20.18 -0.86
C GLU A 5 -7.33 20.52 -2.23
N ASN A 6 -7.00 21.70 -2.78
CA ASN A 6 -7.48 22.15 -4.09
C ASN A 6 -6.94 21.30 -5.26
N VAL A 7 -5.87 20.54 -5.05
CA VAL A 7 -5.19 19.71 -6.06
C VAL A 7 -5.60 18.23 -5.94
N LEU A 8 -6.20 17.82 -4.80
CA LEU A 8 -6.61 16.44 -4.58
C LEU A 8 -7.66 15.96 -5.59
N TYR A 9 -8.61 16.82 -5.98
CA TYR A 9 -9.64 16.43 -6.96
C TYR A 9 -9.04 16.17 -8.36
N PRO A 10 -8.25 17.08 -8.96
CA PRO A 10 -7.51 16.80 -10.19
C PRO A 10 -6.64 15.54 -10.10
N LEU A 11 -5.94 15.32 -8.97
CA LEU A 11 -5.12 14.13 -8.79
C LEU A 11 -5.94 12.84 -8.77
N ARG A 12 -7.14 12.83 -8.17
CA ARG A 12 -8.07 11.69 -8.23
C ARG A 12 -8.50 11.39 -9.67
N GLU A 13 -8.71 12.43 -10.47
CA GLU A 13 -9.04 12.26 -11.89
C GLU A 13 -7.87 11.67 -12.68
N LEU A 14 -6.63 12.10 -12.44
CA LEU A 14 -5.45 11.45 -13.04
C LEU A 14 -5.33 10.00 -12.63
N GLN A 15 -5.45 9.70 -11.33
CA GLN A 15 -5.34 8.33 -10.82
C GLN A 15 -6.41 7.41 -11.42
N SER A 16 -7.64 7.90 -11.57
CA SER A 16 -8.77 7.06 -12.01
C SER A 16 -8.91 7.00 -13.54
N LYS A 17 -8.72 8.13 -14.24
CA LYS A 17 -8.99 8.27 -15.68
C LYS A 17 -7.71 8.27 -16.53
N LYS A 18 -6.52 8.34 -15.91
CA LYS A 18 -5.20 8.50 -16.55
C LYS A 18 -5.05 9.77 -17.39
N LYS A 19 -6.02 10.69 -17.30
CA LYS A 19 -6.05 11.98 -18.02
C LYS A 19 -6.80 13.03 -17.21
N ILE A 20 -6.32 14.26 -17.23
CA ILE A 20 -7.11 15.44 -16.85
C ILE A 20 -7.44 16.21 -18.13
N SER A 21 -8.70 16.64 -18.24
CA SER A 21 -9.10 17.66 -19.18
C SER A 21 -9.63 18.87 -18.42
N LYS A 22 -9.02 20.03 -18.62
CA LYS A 22 -9.52 21.31 -18.08
C LYS A 22 -9.74 22.28 -19.21
N THR A 23 -10.95 22.80 -19.30
CA THR A 23 -11.32 23.81 -20.29
C THR A 23 -11.12 25.19 -19.69
N ILE A 24 -10.23 25.99 -20.29
CA ILE A 24 -9.87 27.32 -19.81
C ILE A 24 -10.08 28.32 -20.95
N PRO A 25 -10.74 29.46 -20.70
CA PRO A 25 -10.79 30.55 -21.65
C PRO A 25 -9.44 31.29 -21.66
N ILE A 26 -8.76 31.31 -22.80
CA ILE A 26 -7.48 32.01 -23.01
C ILE A 26 -7.73 33.16 -23.99
N LYS A 27 -7.18 34.34 -23.68
CA LYS A 27 -7.26 35.50 -24.56
C LYS A 27 -6.23 35.35 -25.68
N ASP A 28 -6.68 35.38 -26.92
CA ASP A 28 -5.80 35.36 -28.10
C ASP A 28 -5.07 36.71 -28.23
N SER A 29 -3.97 36.76 -28.99
CA SER A 29 -3.17 37.97 -29.23
C SER A 29 -3.99 39.12 -29.84
N LYS A 30 -5.17 38.82 -30.40
CA LYS A 30 -6.14 39.76 -30.98
C LYS A 30 -7.24 40.21 -30.00
N GLY A 31 -7.18 39.80 -28.73
CA GLY A 31 -8.10 40.23 -27.69
C GLY A 31 -9.40 39.43 -27.55
N ASN A 32 -9.64 38.45 -28.44
CA ASN A 32 -10.81 37.56 -28.38
C ASN A 32 -10.61 36.43 -27.36
N MET A 33 -11.69 36.04 -26.67
CA MET A 33 -11.67 34.91 -25.75
C MET A 33 -11.82 33.61 -26.54
N LYS A 34 -10.80 32.75 -26.50
CA LYS A 34 -10.81 31.43 -27.12
C LYS A 34 -10.83 30.36 -26.03
N THR A 35 -11.82 29.49 -26.08
CA THR A 35 -11.94 28.37 -25.13
C THR A 35 -11.03 27.23 -25.57
N ILE A 36 -10.00 26.92 -24.79
CA ILE A 36 -9.06 25.84 -25.09
C ILE A 36 -9.25 24.73 -24.05
N THR A 37 -9.36 23.48 -24.50
CA THR A 37 -9.37 22.32 -23.61
C THR A 37 -7.97 21.78 -23.50
N LEU A 38 -7.34 22.00 -22.35
CA LEU A 38 -6.04 21.42 -22.02
C LEU A 38 -6.27 19.98 -21.58
N LYS A 39 -5.70 19.04 -22.33
CA LYS A 39 -5.72 17.61 -21.99
C LYS A 39 -4.29 17.19 -21.66
N VAL A 40 -4.09 16.74 -20.43
CA VAL A 40 -2.82 16.16 -19.97
C VAL A 40 -3.07 14.66 -19.77
N GLU A 41 -2.31 13.84 -20.47
CA GLU A 41 -2.30 12.39 -20.31
C GLU A 41 -1.15 12.00 -19.37
N GLY A 42 -1.40 11.02 -18.49
CA GLY A 42 -0.34 10.39 -17.70
C GLY A 42 0.61 9.57 -18.59
N PRO A 43 1.68 8.99 -18.01
CA PRO A 43 1.77 8.55 -16.62
C PRO A 43 2.32 9.61 -15.66
N ILE A 44 1.74 9.70 -14.47
CA ILE A 44 2.35 10.38 -13.32
C ILE A 44 2.57 9.39 -12.20
N SER A 45 3.73 9.45 -11.55
CA SER A 45 3.95 8.80 -10.26
C SER A 45 3.69 9.82 -9.15
N LEU A 46 2.78 9.51 -8.23
CA LEU A 46 2.44 10.39 -7.13
C LEU A 46 2.80 9.73 -5.80
N ALA A 47 3.73 10.33 -5.09
CA ALA A 47 3.99 10.03 -3.69
C ALA A 47 3.61 11.25 -2.85
N GLY A 48 2.99 11.00 -1.70
CA GLY A 48 2.60 12.04 -0.76
C GLY A 48 2.71 11.54 0.66
N THR A 49 3.22 12.40 1.55
CA THR A 49 3.37 12.09 2.97
C THR A 49 2.37 12.91 3.78
N THR A 50 1.87 12.33 4.87
CA THR A 50 0.94 12.99 5.77
C THR A 50 1.18 12.52 7.19
N THR A 51 1.05 13.45 8.14
CA THR A 51 1.05 13.14 9.58
C THR A 51 -0.35 12.81 10.10
N LYS A 52 -1.39 13.05 9.28
CA LYS A 52 -2.77 12.66 9.62
C LYS A 52 -2.91 11.14 9.56
N GLU A 53 -3.21 10.53 10.70
CA GLU A 53 -3.42 9.07 10.85
C GLU A 53 -4.62 8.57 10.03
N ARG A 54 -5.66 9.40 9.88
CA ARG A 54 -6.82 9.14 9.02
C ARG A 54 -6.80 10.10 7.84
N LEU A 55 -6.60 9.54 6.65
CA LEU A 55 -6.82 10.24 5.39
C LEU A 55 -8.30 10.12 4.99
N TYR A 56 -8.81 11.09 4.22
CA TYR A 56 -10.12 10.94 3.60
C TYR A 56 -10.21 9.60 2.86
N GLU A 57 -11.26 8.84 3.17
CA GLU A 57 -11.46 7.45 2.72
C GLU A 57 -11.31 7.31 1.20
N ASP A 58 -11.81 8.30 0.45
CA ASP A 58 -11.76 8.29 -1.00
C ASP A 58 -10.33 8.39 -1.56
N ASN A 59 -9.42 9.07 -0.86
CA ASN A 59 -7.98 9.10 -1.19
C ASN A 59 -7.29 7.82 -0.73
N ALA A 60 -7.53 7.40 0.52
CA ALA A 60 -6.91 6.22 1.12
C ALA A 60 -7.14 4.95 0.29
N ASN A 61 -8.33 4.83 -0.29
CA ASN A 61 -8.70 3.68 -1.10
C ASN A 61 -8.09 3.70 -2.52
N ARG A 62 -7.61 4.84 -3.01
CA ARG A 62 -6.92 4.97 -4.32
C ARG A 62 -5.40 4.89 -4.22
N SER A 63 -4.88 4.82 -3.00
CA SER A 63 -3.44 4.73 -2.74
C SER A 63 -3.08 3.45 -1.99
N LEU A 64 -1.84 3.02 -2.17
CA LEU A 64 -1.18 2.14 -1.22
C LEU A 64 -0.72 3.00 -0.04
N LEU A 65 -1.16 2.64 1.17
CA LEU A 65 -0.75 3.33 2.39
C LEU A 65 0.44 2.59 2.96
N VAL A 66 1.59 3.26 2.99
CA VAL A 66 2.81 2.75 3.61
C VAL A 66 3.02 3.48 4.92
N TYR A 67 3.19 2.72 5.99
CA TYR A 67 3.41 3.26 7.33
C TYR A 67 4.90 3.22 7.66
N LEU A 68 5.35 4.19 8.45
CA LEU A 68 6.73 4.22 8.92
C LEU A 68 6.93 3.16 10.02
N ASP A 69 7.98 2.37 9.87
CA ASP A 69 8.43 1.53 10.97
C ASP A 69 8.96 2.42 12.10
N ASN A 70 8.31 2.33 13.26
CA ASN A 70 8.66 3.07 14.46
C ASN A 70 9.23 2.15 15.55
N SER A 71 9.63 0.94 15.18
CA SER A 71 10.31 -0.02 16.04
C SER A 71 11.56 0.58 16.68
N GLN A 72 11.88 0.10 17.88
CA GLN A 72 13.07 0.55 18.59
C GLN A 72 14.35 0.19 17.82
N GLN A 73 14.36 -0.97 17.16
CA GLN A 73 15.49 -1.43 16.36
C GLN A 73 15.75 -0.51 15.16
N HIS A 74 14.72 -0.15 14.40
CA HIS A 74 14.87 0.73 13.25
C HIS A 74 15.30 2.14 13.66
N LYS A 75 14.75 2.67 14.76
CA LYS A 75 15.18 3.96 15.33
C LYS A 75 16.66 3.94 15.72
N GLU A 76 17.14 2.86 16.34
CA GLU A 76 18.55 2.74 16.70
C GLU A 76 19.45 2.71 15.47
N GLN A 77 19.05 1.97 14.42
CA GLN A 77 19.80 1.94 13.15
C GLN A 77 19.91 3.33 12.51
N ILE A 78 18.82 4.11 12.51
CA ILE A 78 18.82 5.49 12.01
C ILE A 78 19.78 6.36 12.83
N MET A 79 19.69 6.30 14.16
CA MET A 79 20.57 7.08 15.03
C MET A 79 22.03 6.66 14.89
N GLU A 80 22.31 5.37 14.75
CA GLU A 80 23.64 4.84 14.49
C GLU A 80 24.21 5.36 13.17
N TYR A 81 23.41 5.34 12.11
CA TYR A 81 23.80 5.91 10.83
C TYR A 81 24.09 7.41 10.95
N GLN A 82 23.23 8.19 11.61
CA GLN A 82 23.45 9.62 11.85
C GLN A 82 24.76 9.88 12.62
N ARG A 83 25.04 9.09 13.67
CA ARG A 83 26.30 9.17 14.43
C ARG A 83 27.51 8.82 13.56
N ARG A 84 27.43 7.78 12.73
CA ARG A 84 28.51 7.40 11.80
C ARG A 84 28.76 8.49 10.75
N LEU A 85 27.70 9.10 10.23
CA LEU A 85 27.78 10.19 9.28
C LEU A 85 28.49 11.40 9.91
N SER A 86 28.07 11.82 11.11
CA SER A 86 28.76 12.90 11.86
C SER A 86 30.20 12.56 12.23
N ALA A 87 30.52 11.28 12.41
CA ALA A 87 31.88 10.79 12.68
C ALA A 87 32.74 10.64 11.41
N GLY A 88 32.21 10.91 10.21
CA GLY A 88 32.93 10.74 8.95
C GLY A 88 33.25 9.29 8.59
N LYS A 89 32.49 8.33 9.14
CA LYS A 89 32.70 6.87 8.92
C LYS A 89 31.80 6.29 7.83
N VAL A 90 31.04 7.13 7.13
CA VAL A 90 30.17 6.73 6.03
C VAL A 90 30.91 6.92 4.71
N ASN A 91 30.80 5.95 3.82
CA ASN A 91 31.39 6.03 2.49
C ASN A 91 30.38 6.64 1.50
N ASP A 92 30.40 7.97 1.39
CA ASP A 92 29.50 8.71 0.50
C ASP A 92 29.65 8.30 -0.98
N LYS A 93 30.83 7.80 -1.37
CA LYS A 93 31.10 7.37 -2.75
C LYS A 93 30.31 6.10 -3.08
N GLU A 94 30.40 5.08 -2.22
CA GLU A 94 29.65 3.83 -2.38
C GLU A 94 28.13 4.09 -2.38
N GLU A 95 27.64 4.97 -1.51
CA GLU A 95 26.20 5.31 -1.50
C GLU A 95 25.74 5.96 -2.81
N ASN A 96 26.55 6.83 -3.39
CA ASN A 96 26.22 7.48 -4.64
C ASN A 96 26.33 6.52 -5.82
N GLU A 97 27.32 5.63 -5.84
CA GLU A 97 27.42 4.55 -6.84
C GLU A 97 26.18 3.66 -6.80
N LEU A 98 25.69 3.29 -5.60
CA LEU A 98 24.47 2.51 -5.45
C LEU A 98 23.23 3.27 -5.94
N LYS A 99 23.13 4.57 -5.66
CA LYS A 99 22.02 5.41 -6.14
C LYS A 99 21.99 5.50 -7.66
N GLU A 100 23.14 5.71 -8.31
CA GLU A 100 23.22 5.73 -9.78
C GLU A 100 22.89 4.35 -10.36
N PHE A 101 23.38 3.28 -9.74
CA PHE A 101 23.03 1.91 -10.14
C PHE A 101 21.50 1.67 -10.12
N PHE A 102 20.79 2.12 -9.08
CA PHE A 102 19.33 2.00 -9.04
C PHE A 102 18.62 2.83 -10.12
N LYS A 103 19.17 3.97 -10.53
CA LYS A 103 18.62 4.76 -11.64
C LYS A 103 18.87 4.06 -12.97
N ASP A 104 20.08 3.56 -13.20
CA ASP A 104 20.45 2.83 -14.41
C ASP A 104 19.60 1.57 -14.60
N MET A 105 19.32 0.85 -13.51
CA MET A 105 18.38 -0.27 -13.53
C MET A 105 16.99 0.14 -14.04
N GLN A 106 16.49 1.33 -13.70
CA GLN A 106 15.17 1.80 -14.11
C GLN A 106 15.15 2.30 -15.56
N THR A 107 16.24 2.91 -16.05
CA THR A 107 16.30 3.48 -17.41
C THR A 107 16.42 2.41 -18.50
N ILE A 108 16.98 1.25 -18.17
CA ILE A 108 17.14 0.13 -19.11
C ILE A 108 15.81 -0.61 -19.36
N LEU A 109 14.82 -0.46 -18.46
CA LEU A 109 13.52 -1.11 -18.60
C LEU A 109 12.84 -0.70 -19.91
N LYS A 110 12.27 -1.69 -20.59
CA LYS A 110 11.59 -1.49 -21.86
C LYS A 110 10.09 -1.59 -21.69
N SER A 111 9.35 -0.84 -22.49
CA SER A 111 7.89 -0.90 -22.52
C SER A 111 7.44 -2.21 -23.17
N ILE A 112 6.93 -3.13 -22.35
CA ILE A 112 6.40 -4.44 -22.75
C ILE A 112 5.09 -4.70 -22.02
N LYS A 113 4.15 -5.40 -22.67
CA LYS A 113 2.89 -5.76 -22.01
C LYS A 113 3.10 -6.92 -21.05
N VAL A 114 2.50 -6.82 -19.87
CA VAL A 114 2.44 -7.93 -18.91
C VAL A 114 1.06 -8.59 -19.02
N ARG A 115 1.04 -9.92 -19.01
CA ARG A 115 -0.19 -10.72 -18.92
C ARG A 115 -0.09 -11.65 -17.72
N ASN A 116 -1.06 -11.57 -16.82
CA ASN A 116 -1.13 -12.44 -15.66
C ASN A 116 -2.09 -13.61 -15.94
N PRO A 117 -1.60 -14.83 -16.24
CA PRO A 117 -2.45 -16.00 -16.48
C PRO A 117 -3.22 -16.44 -15.22
N TYR A 118 -2.76 -16.02 -14.03
CA TYR A 118 -3.35 -16.39 -12.75
C TYR A 118 -4.38 -15.38 -12.25
N ALA A 119 -4.59 -14.27 -12.96
CA ALA A 119 -5.43 -13.15 -12.49
C ALA A 119 -6.85 -13.56 -12.06
N GLU A 120 -7.46 -14.53 -12.73
CA GLU A 120 -8.81 -15.02 -12.41
C GLU A 120 -8.88 -15.87 -11.14
N LEU A 121 -7.75 -16.45 -10.73
CA LEU A 121 -7.63 -17.28 -9.53
C LEU A 121 -7.29 -16.47 -8.28
N LEU A 122 -6.73 -15.27 -8.47
CA LEU A 122 -6.29 -14.38 -7.40
C LEU A 122 -7.49 -13.76 -6.69
N LYS A 123 -7.89 -14.35 -5.57
CA LYS A 123 -8.97 -13.83 -4.70
C LYS A 123 -8.40 -13.20 -3.44
N LEU A 124 -8.94 -12.05 -3.06
CA LEU A 124 -8.61 -11.39 -1.81
C LEU A 124 -9.50 -11.92 -0.65
N PRO A 125 -9.02 -11.84 0.60
CA PRO A 125 -9.84 -12.14 1.78
C PRO A 125 -11.07 -11.24 1.86
N GLU A 126 -12.21 -11.79 2.28
CA GLU A 126 -13.48 -11.06 2.40
C GLU A 126 -13.44 -9.91 3.42
N TYR A 127 -12.58 -10.04 4.44
CA TYR A 127 -12.42 -9.05 5.52
C TYR A 127 -11.72 -7.76 5.06
N VAL A 128 -11.15 -7.72 3.87
CA VAL A 128 -10.46 -6.53 3.35
C VAL A 128 -11.49 -5.44 3.02
N PHE A 129 -11.32 -4.25 3.58
CA PHE A 129 -12.20 -3.14 3.25
C PHE A 129 -12.06 -2.75 1.77
N LYS A 130 -13.20 -2.51 1.12
CA LYS A 130 -13.33 -2.06 -0.29
C LYS A 130 -12.59 -2.99 -1.28
N PRO A 131 -13.02 -4.26 -1.39
CA PRO A 131 -12.30 -5.30 -2.13
C PRO A 131 -12.07 -4.95 -3.61
N LEU A 132 -12.99 -4.22 -4.26
CA LEU A 132 -12.87 -3.86 -5.68
C LEU A 132 -11.61 -3.04 -6.00
N ARG A 133 -11.30 -2.02 -5.18
CA ARG A 133 -10.12 -1.17 -5.40
C ARG A 133 -8.85 -1.89 -4.97
N THR A 134 -8.91 -2.62 -3.86
CA THR A 134 -7.78 -3.39 -3.37
C THR A 134 -7.38 -4.50 -4.34
N ASN A 135 -8.34 -5.14 -5.02
CA ASN A 135 -8.07 -6.12 -6.05
C ASN A 135 -7.34 -5.51 -7.25
N ALA A 136 -7.77 -4.33 -7.71
CA ALA A 136 -7.08 -3.63 -8.79
C ALA A 136 -5.63 -3.27 -8.41
N HIS A 137 -5.39 -2.83 -7.18
CA HIS A 137 -4.04 -2.56 -6.68
C HIS A 137 -3.20 -3.83 -6.57
N TYR A 138 -3.79 -4.92 -6.08
CA TYR A 138 -3.12 -6.22 -5.94
C TYR A 138 -2.62 -6.75 -7.29
N LEU A 139 -3.51 -6.78 -8.30
CA LEU A 139 -3.14 -7.17 -9.66
C LEU A 139 -2.07 -6.24 -10.26
N ALA A 140 -2.21 -4.92 -10.08
CA ALA A 140 -1.24 -3.95 -10.60
C ALA A 140 0.15 -4.11 -9.97
N VAL A 141 0.25 -4.47 -8.70
CA VAL A 141 1.53 -4.74 -8.04
C VAL A 141 2.18 -6.01 -8.59
N ILE A 142 1.42 -7.09 -8.78
CA ILE A 142 1.93 -8.32 -9.39
C ILE A 142 2.45 -8.04 -10.81
N GLU A 143 1.68 -7.29 -11.61
CA GLU A 143 2.09 -6.89 -12.95
C GLU A 143 3.34 -6.01 -12.94
N THR A 144 3.47 -5.12 -11.95
CA THR A 144 4.66 -4.26 -11.77
C THR A 144 5.90 -5.07 -11.41
N ILE A 145 5.78 -6.07 -10.54
CA ILE A 145 6.88 -6.98 -10.18
C ILE A 145 7.29 -7.79 -11.40
N THR A 146 6.32 -8.35 -12.13
CA THR A 146 6.56 -9.08 -13.39
C THR A 146 7.30 -8.18 -14.39
N PHE A 147 6.88 -6.91 -14.51
CA PHE A 147 7.50 -5.92 -15.39
C PHE A 147 8.94 -5.61 -15.00
N TYR A 148 9.25 -5.54 -13.71
CA TYR A 148 10.61 -5.33 -13.23
C TYR A 148 11.52 -6.53 -13.55
N HIS A 149 10.97 -7.75 -13.52
CA HIS A 149 11.65 -8.97 -13.93
C HIS A 149 11.70 -9.20 -15.45
N GLN A 150 11.38 -8.23 -16.30
CA GLN A 150 11.26 -8.43 -17.76
C GLN A 150 12.50 -9.05 -18.45
N PHE A 151 13.70 -8.84 -17.92
CA PHE A 151 14.94 -9.44 -18.46
C PHE A 151 15.19 -10.88 -17.99
N GLN A 152 14.41 -11.37 -17.03
CA GLN A 152 14.45 -12.73 -16.49
C GLN A 152 13.26 -13.56 -16.97
N ARG A 153 12.55 -13.10 -18.03
CA ARG A 153 11.33 -13.72 -18.54
C ARG A 153 11.43 -13.90 -20.05
N ASP A 154 10.79 -14.95 -20.55
CA ASP A 154 10.70 -15.19 -21.98
C ASP A 154 9.70 -14.23 -22.62
N ILE A 155 10.15 -13.50 -23.64
CA ILE A 155 9.29 -12.61 -24.42
C ILE A 155 8.47 -13.47 -25.39
N LYS A 156 7.15 -13.48 -25.17
CA LYS A 156 6.19 -14.14 -26.04
C LYS A 156 5.60 -13.14 -27.02
N MET A 157 5.15 -13.64 -28.16
CA MET A 157 4.45 -12.84 -29.17
C MET A 157 3.05 -13.38 -29.37
N ASP A 158 2.07 -12.49 -29.30
CA ASP A 158 0.70 -12.84 -29.59
C ASP A 158 0.53 -13.09 -31.10
N ARG A 159 0.04 -14.26 -31.48
CA ARG A 159 -0.12 -14.66 -32.88
C ARG A 159 -1.22 -13.86 -33.60
N ILE A 160 -2.16 -13.29 -32.86
CA ILE A 160 -3.30 -12.54 -33.42
C ILE A 160 -2.98 -11.05 -33.50
N THR A 161 -2.44 -10.47 -32.43
CA THR A 161 -2.19 -9.02 -32.36
C THR A 161 -0.77 -8.64 -32.78
N GLY A 162 0.18 -9.57 -32.81
CA GLY A 162 1.60 -9.31 -33.04
C GLY A 162 2.29 -8.57 -31.89
N GLU A 163 1.64 -8.44 -30.73
CA GLU A 163 2.20 -7.70 -29.59
C GLU A 163 3.14 -8.59 -28.76
N HIS A 164 4.28 -8.02 -28.36
CA HIS A 164 5.20 -8.66 -27.42
C HIS A 164 4.66 -8.54 -25.98
N PHE A 165 4.70 -9.65 -25.26
CA PHE A 165 4.30 -9.70 -23.86
C PHE A 165 5.17 -10.65 -23.04
N ILE A 166 5.19 -10.41 -21.74
CA ILE A 166 5.74 -11.33 -20.73
C ILE A 166 4.61 -11.82 -19.83
N GLU A 167 4.80 -13.00 -19.25
CA GLU A 167 3.84 -13.61 -18.34
C GLU A 167 4.31 -13.56 -16.90
N THR A 168 3.35 -13.35 -16.00
CA THR A 168 3.56 -13.43 -14.55
C THR A 168 3.89 -14.86 -14.12
N THR A 169 4.89 -15.02 -13.25
CA THR A 169 5.23 -16.31 -12.63
C THR A 169 4.68 -16.41 -11.20
N LEU A 170 4.75 -17.61 -10.62
CA LEU A 170 4.34 -17.81 -9.22
C LEU A 170 5.22 -17.03 -8.24
N GLU A 171 6.51 -16.85 -8.55
CA GLU A 171 7.44 -16.08 -7.75
C GLU A 171 7.03 -14.60 -7.67
N ASP A 172 6.51 -14.03 -8.77
CA ASP A 172 6.02 -12.65 -8.80
C ASP A 172 4.81 -12.47 -7.85
N ILE A 173 3.94 -13.49 -7.74
CA ILE A 173 2.80 -13.51 -6.82
C ILE A 173 3.28 -13.64 -5.37
N GLU A 174 4.27 -14.49 -5.10
CA GLU A 174 4.88 -14.64 -3.76
C GLU A 174 5.48 -13.33 -3.27
N TRP A 175 6.24 -12.64 -4.14
CA TRP A 175 6.78 -11.32 -3.82
C TRP A 175 5.68 -10.28 -3.60
N ALA A 176 4.62 -10.30 -4.42
CA ALA A 176 3.49 -9.40 -4.23
C ALA A 176 2.81 -9.63 -2.88
N ASN A 177 2.55 -10.89 -2.51
CA ASN A 177 1.97 -11.26 -1.22
C ASN A 177 2.84 -10.77 -0.06
N LYS A 178 4.15 -10.97 -0.16
CA LYS A 178 5.11 -10.52 0.86
C LYS A 178 5.12 -8.99 1.01
N LEU A 179 5.15 -8.24 -0.09
CA LEU A 179 5.21 -6.78 -0.06
C LEU A 179 3.88 -6.13 0.34
N LEU A 180 2.75 -6.73 -0.04
CA LEU A 180 1.42 -6.18 0.24
C LEU A 180 0.82 -6.67 1.55
N LYS A 181 1.39 -7.69 2.21
CA LYS A 181 0.86 -8.23 3.48
C LYS A 181 0.51 -7.14 4.48
N GLU A 182 1.47 -6.27 4.81
CA GLU A 182 1.25 -5.19 5.79
C GLU A 182 0.20 -4.17 5.32
N VAL A 183 0.18 -3.87 4.02
CA VAL A 183 -0.78 -2.92 3.43
C VAL A 183 -2.19 -3.50 3.44
N LEU A 184 -2.35 -4.80 3.16
CA LEU A 184 -3.62 -5.51 3.20
C LEU A 184 -4.13 -5.64 4.63
N LEU A 185 -3.25 -5.95 5.58
CA LEU A 185 -3.59 -5.97 7.01
C LEU A 185 -4.08 -4.60 7.48
N ALA A 186 -3.34 -3.53 7.16
CA ALA A 186 -3.76 -2.18 7.53
C ALA A 186 -5.08 -1.74 6.84
N LYS A 187 -5.44 -2.35 5.70
CA LYS A 187 -6.72 -2.13 5.02
C LYS A 187 -7.84 -3.06 5.49
N ALA A 188 -7.55 -4.10 6.26
CA ALA A 188 -8.54 -4.98 6.89
C ALA A 188 -8.79 -4.60 8.36
N ASP A 189 -7.87 -3.85 8.96
CA ASP A 189 -7.93 -3.42 10.35
C ASP A 189 -8.85 -2.21 10.57
N GLU A 190 -9.74 -2.31 11.55
CA GLU A 190 -10.63 -1.22 11.96
C GLU A 190 -9.88 -0.07 12.66
N LEU A 191 -8.76 -0.41 13.32
CA LEU A 191 -7.89 0.55 13.99
C LEU A 191 -6.91 1.16 12.99
N ASN A 192 -6.62 2.44 13.17
CA ASN A 192 -5.50 3.04 12.44
C ASN A 192 -4.16 2.52 13.01
N GLN A 193 -3.09 2.62 12.23
CA GLN A 193 -1.77 2.08 12.61
C GLN A 193 -1.26 2.59 13.97
N ALA A 194 -1.54 3.85 14.32
CA ALA A 194 -1.08 4.42 15.58
C ALA A 194 -1.89 3.90 16.78
N GLU A 195 -3.20 3.74 16.61
CA GLU A 195 -4.09 3.11 17.59
C GLU A 195 -3.74 1.64 17.78
N ARG A 196 -3.49 0.92 16.68
CA ARG A 196 -3.04 -0.48 16.70
C ARG A 196 -1.69 -0.61 17.42
N SER A 197 -0.71 0.21 17.07
CA SER A 197 0.61 0.21 17.74
C SER A 197 0.50 0.53 19.24
N PHE A 198 -0.39 1.46 19.61
CA PHE A 198 -0.68 1.78 21.00
C PHE A 198 -1.32 0.60 21.73
N PHE A 199 -2.29 -0.08 21.12
CA PHE A 199 -2.98 -1.23 21.70
C PHE A 199 -2.04 -2.42 21.89
N GLU A 200 -1.18 -2.73 20.92
CA GLU A 200 -0.15 -3.77 21.08
C GLU A 200 0.87 -3.42 22.18
N SER A 201 1.27 -2.16 22.28
CA SER A 201 2.14 -1.69 23.38
C SER A 201 1.46 -1.81 24.73
N LEU A 202 0.17 -1.49 24.81
CA LEU A 202 -0.66 -1.62 26.00
C LEU A 202 -0.76 -3.07 26.46
N LYS A 203 -1.04 -4.02 25.54
CA LYS A 203 -1.07 -5.46 25.83
C LYS A 203 0.27 -5.95 26.39
N LYS A 204 1.38 -5.57 25.75
CA LYS A 204 2.74 -5.91 26.23
C LYS A 204 3.00 -5.35 27.64
N TRP A 205 2.59 -4.12 27.90
CA TRP A 205 2.76 -3.51 29.22
C TRP A 205 1.93 -4.20 30.30
N LEU A 206 0.67 -4.56 30.00
CA LEU A 206 -0.19 -5.32 30.93
C LEU A 206 0.40 -6.69 31.25
N ALA A 207 0.87 -7.41 30.25
CA ALA A 207 1.52 -8.71 30.42
C ALA A 207 2.79 -8.59 31.27
N ALA A 208 3.64 -7.60 31.01
CA ALA A 208 4.87 -7.36 31.77
C ALA A 208 4.61 -7.03 33.25
N ASN A 209 3.53 -6.28 33.53
CA ASN A 209 3.15 -5.89 34.90
C ASN A 209 2.19 -6.87 35.57
N LYS A 210 1.79 -7.95 34.89
CA LYS A 210 0.80 -8.95 35.36
C LYS A 210 -0.51 -8.31 35.85
N LYS A 211 -0.97 -7.28 35.15
CA LYS A 211 -2.23 -6.57 35.46
C LYS A 211 -3.32 -6.97 34.47
N ALA A 212 -4.53 -7.22 34.97
CA ALA A 212 -5.71 -7.44 34.13
C ALA A 212 -6.38 -6.11 33.72
N SER A 213 -6.37 -5.13 34.63
CA SER A 213 -6.95 -3.81 34.42
C SER A 213 -5.91 -2.69 34.54
N PHE A 214 -6.25 -1.52 34.01
CA PHE A 214 -5.40 -0.33 34.08
C PHE A 214 -6.20 0.97 34.16
N TYR A 215 -5.55 1.99 34.69
CA TYR A 215 -6.06 3.36 34.69
C TYR A 215 -5.35 4.18 33.61
N ALA A 216 -6.07 5.13 33.00
CA ALA A 216 -5.51 6.01 31.97
C ALA A 216 -4.27 6.79 32.45
N LYS A 217 -4.20 7.12 33.75
CA LYS A 217 -3.05 7.82 34.36
C LYS A 217 -1.78 6.98 34.35
N GLU A 218 -1.87 5.68 34.64
CA GLU A 218 -0.73 4.77 34.67
C GLU A 218 -0.11 4.63 33.27
N ILE A 219 -0.94 4.41 32.26
CA ILE A 219 -0.50 4.28 30.87
C ILE A 219 0.10 5.58 30.35
N ARG A 220 -0.45 6.73 30.76
CA ARG A 220 0.12 8.05 30.42
C ARG A 220 1.54 8.23 30.92
N GLU A 221 1.80 7.84 32.17
CA GLU A 221 3.10 7.96 32.79
C GLU A 221 4.09 6.96 32.19
N ALA A 222 3.65 5.72 31.96
CA ALA A 222 4.46 4.69 31.32
C ALA A 222 4.86 5.05 29.88
N PHE A 223 3.91 5.48 29.05
CA PHE A 223 4.14 5.75 27.62
C PHE A 223 4.51 7.20 27.32
N ARG A 224 4.56 8.07 28.33
CA ARG A 224 4.89 9.51 28.22
C ARG A 224 4.11 10.23 27.12
N MET A 225 2.81 9.94 27.02
CA MET A 225 1.94 10.52 25.99
C MET A 225 1.12 11.70 26.51
N HIS A 226 0.75 12.60 25.60
CA HIS A 226 -0.11 13.74 25.91
C HIS A 226 -1.52 13.26 26.35
N PRO A 227 -2.14 13.84 27.40
CA PRO A 227 -3.42 13.38 27.94
C PRO A 227 -4.56 13.28 26.92
N SER A 228 -4.64 14.25 25.99
CA SER A 228 -5.67 14.27 24.94
C SER A 228 -5.53 13.08 23.97
N LYS A 229 -4.29 12.68 23.66
CA LYS A 229 -4.00 11.56 22.74
C LYS A 229 -4.48 10.23 23.33
N ILE A 230 -4.17 10.00 24.60
CA ILE A 230 -4.61 8.78 25.32
C ILE A 230 -6.12 8.74 25.42
N LYS A 231 -6.75 9.86 25.80
CA LYS A 231 -8.22 9.94 25.88
C LYS A 231 -8.86 9.57 24.54
N ARG A 232 -8.32 10.07 23.43
CA ARG A 232 -8.78 9.73 22.08
C ARG A 232 -8.63 8.24 21.78
N TYR A 233 -7.46 7.66 22.05
CA TYR A 233 -7.21 6.25 21.79
C TYR A 233 -8.07 5.32 22.65
N LEU A 234 -8.21 5.60 23.96
CA LEU A 234 -9.09 4.82 24.82
C LEU A 234 -10.56 4.91 24.41
N TYR A 235 -11.00 6.10 23.97
CA TYR A 235 -12.35 6.26 23.43
C TYR A 235 -12.56 5.45 22.14
N SER A 236 -11.59 5.49 21.21
CA SER A 236 -11.62 4.69 19.98
C SER A 236 -11.68 3.19 20.31
N LEU A 237 -10.73 2.69 21.11
CA LEU A 237 -10.66 1.29 21.52
C LEU A 237 -11.93 0.81 22.24
N SER A 238 -12.53 1.66 23.07
CA SER A 238 -13.78 1.34 23.75
C SER A 238 -14.98 1.31 22.80
N THR A 239 -14.97 2.15 21.76
CA THR A 239 -16.04 2.20 20.75
C THR A 239 -16.02 0.96 19.86
N TYR A 240 -14.83 0.45 19.51
CA TYR A 240 -14.64 -0.79 18.75
C TYR A 240 -14.59 -2.05 19.65
N ASN A 241 -14.97 -1.95 20.93
CA ASN A 241 -15.00 -3.07 21.88
C ASN A 241 -13.66 -3.82 22.11
N PHE A 242 -12.52 -3.19 21.84
CA PHE A 242 -11.20 -3.74 22.20
C PHE A 242 -10.94 -3.70 23.72
N ILE A 243 -11.51 -2.69 24.39
CA ILE A 243 -11.43 -2.51 25.83
C ILE A 243 -12.84 -2.24 26.39
N LYS A 244 -13.07 -2.65 27.64
CA LYS A 244 -14.28 -2.32 28.40
C LYS A 244 -13.92 -1.51 29.64
N ILE A 245 -14.89 -0.72 30.10
CA ILE A 245 -14.83 -0.06 31.40
C ILE A 245 -15.38 -1.03 32.44
N THR A 246 -14.55 -1.42 33.40
CA THR A 246 -14.93 -2.36 34.48
C THR A 246 -15.34 -1.65 35.76
N GLY A 247 -14.88 -0.41 35.94
CA GLY A 247 -15.17 0.35 37.15
C GLY A 247 -14.51 1.73 37.16
N GLY A 248 -14.36 2.27 38.37
CA GLY A 248 -13.77 3.59 38.59
C GLY A 248 -14.80 4.72 38.66
N ASN A 249 -14.38 5.84 39.24
CA ASN A 249 -15.23 7.02 39.43
C ASN A 249 -14.73 8.16 38.55
N ARG A 250 -15.58 8.60 37.61
CA ARG A 250 -15.30 9.70 36.66
C ARG A 250 -14.75 10.95 37.34
N PHE A 251 -15.15 11.24 38.58
CA PHE A 251 -14.83 12.48 39.29
C PHE A 251 -13.71 12.36 40.33
N LYS A 252 -13.25 11.14 40.68
CA LYS A 252 -12.20 10.93 41.69
C LYS A 252 -10.97 10.23 41.16
N THR A 253 -11.12 9.01 40.65
CA THR A 253 -10.01 8.12 40.28
C THR A 253 -9.86 7.93 38.77
N GLY A 254 -10.87 8.32 37.99
CA GLY A 254 -10.96 8.02 36.56
C GLY A 254 -11.56 6.63 36.32
N PHE A 255 -11.76 6.30 35.04
CA PHE A 255 -12.25 4.99 34.63
C PHE A 255 -11.14 3.95 34.66
N GLU A 256 -11.50 2.75 35.09
CA GLU A 256 -10.68 1.54 35.02
C GLU A 256 -11.07 0.75 33.77
N TYR A 257 -10.06 0.34 33.00
CA TYR A 257 -10.23 -0.34 31.72
C TYR A 257 -9.65 -1.75 31.79
N GLU A 258 -10.27 -2.69 31.08
CA GLU A 258 -9.80 -4.06 30.88
C GLU A 258 -9.79 -4.38 29.38
N VAL A 259 -8.78 -5.12 28.92
CA VAL A 259 -8.68 -5.58 27.53
C VAL A 259 -9.57 -6.79 27.32
N ILE A 260 -10.42 -6.76 26.30
CA ILE A 260 -11.32 -7.88 25.97
C ILE A 260 -10.69 -8.77 24.89
N ALA A 261 -10.17 -8.14 23.84
CA ALA A 261 -9.67 -8.82 22.65
C ALA A 261 -8.13 -8.90 22.66
N THR A 262 -7.58 -9.95 23.27
CA THR A 262 -6.12 -10.17 23.33
C THR A 262 -5.56 -10.66 21.99
N ASP A 263 -6.26 -11.61 21.36
CA ASP A 263 -5.77 -12.36 20.19
C ASP A 263 -6.44 -11.97 18.87
N GLU A 264 -7.14 -10.84 18.83
CA GLU A 264 -7.84 -10.39 17.62
C GLU A 264 -6.86 -10.11 16.47
N TYR A 265 -5.76 -9.41 16.74
CA TYR A 265 -4.80 -9.06 15.69
C TYR A 265 -4.11 -10.28 15.09
N THR A 266 -3.73 -11.25 15.93
CA THR A 266 -3.13 -12.51 15.45
C THR A 266 -4.13 -13.33 14.65
N THR A 267 -5.41 -13.32 15.06
CA THR A 267 -6.49 -13.95 14.30
C THR A 267 -6.67 -13.30 12.94
N LEU A 268 -6.67 -11.96 12.88
CA LEU A 268 -6.78 -11.20 11.62
C LEU A 268 -5.56 -11.47 10.72
N GLU A 269 -4.35 -11.45 11.28
CA GLU A 269 -3.12 -11.72 10.55
C GLU A 269 -3.12 -13.12 9.95
N ASN A 270 -3.49 -14.12 10.76
CA ASN A 270 -3.60 -15.50 10.30
C ASN A 270 -4.67 -15.64 9.23
N ALA A 271 -5.84 -15.02 9.38
CA ALA A 271 -6.90 -15.07 8.38
C ALA A 271 -6.44 -14.51 7.02
N VAL A 272 -5.72 -13.39 7.01
CA VAL A 272 -5.18 -12.81 5.76
C VAL A 272 -4.09 -13.71 5.17
N ASN A 273 -3.16 -14.21 5.98
CA ASN A 273 -2.09 -15.08 5.49
C ASN A 273 -2.64 -16.39 4.92
N THR A 274 -3.52 -17.06 5.65
CA THR A 274 -4.13 -18.33 5.23
C THR A 274 -4.86 -18.18 3.91
N VAL A 275 -5.58 -17.08 3.67
CA VAL A 275 -6.25 -16.88 2.38
C VAL A 275 -5.24 -16.68 1.25
N LEU A 276 -4.20 -15.86 1.45
CA LEU A 276 -3.17 -15.63 0.43
C LEU A 276 -2.37 -16.90 0.12
N ASP A 277 -2.04 -17.68 1.15
CA ASP A 277 -1.29 -18.94 1.03
C ASP A 277 -2.16 -20.02 0.37
N ASN A 278 -3.43 -20.16 0.77
CA ASN A 278 -4.36 -21.10 0.14
C ASN A 278 -4.55 -20.79 -1.34
N VAL A 279 -4.72 -19.52 -1.71
CA VAL A 279 -4.83 -19.10 -3.12
C VAL A 279 -3.57 -19.47 -3.89
N LEU A 280 -2.39 -19.24 -3.30
CA LEU A 280 -1.12 -19.61 -3.92
C LEU A 280 -0.97 -21.14 -4.08
N GLU A 281 -1.37 -21.92 -3.07
CA GLU A 281 -1.36 -23.38 -3.13
C GLU A 281 -2.33 -23.92 -4.17
N GLU A 282 -3.56 -23.39 -4.25
CA GLU A 282 -4.53 -23.75 -5.30
C GLU A 282 -3.97 -23.49 -6.70
N ILE A 283 -3.29 -22.35 -6.88
CA ILE A 283 -2.62 -22.02 -8.15
C ILE A 283 -1.50 -23.03 -8.44
N LYS A 284 -0.64 -23.35 -7.44
CA LYS A 284 0.44 -24.34 -7.58
C LYS A 284 -0.08 -25.72 -7.96
N GLN A 285 -1.18 -26.15 -7.35
CA GLN A 285 -1.85 -27.43 -7.66
C GLN A 285 -2.41 -27.44 -9.09
N LYS A 286 -3.07 -26.37 -9.52
CA LYS A 286 -3.61 -26.26 -10.90
C LYS A 286 -2.52 -26.21 -11.96
N VAL A 287 -1.37 -25.60 -11.66
CA VAL A 287 -0.21 -25.61 -12.57
C VAL A 287 0.41 -27.01 -12.68
N SER A 288 0.42 -27.78 -11.58
CA SER A 288 0.98 -29.13 -11.52
C SER A 288 0.03 -30.19 -12.10
N GLY A 289 -1.29 -29.98 -12.01
CA GLY A 289 -2.33 -30.88 -12.50
C GLY A 289 -2.73 -30.60 -13.96
N SER A 290 -2.02 -31.21 -14.91
CA SER A 290 -2.48 -31.52 -16.29
C SER A 290 -3.47 -30.54 -16.93
N GLY A 291 -2.97 -29.39 -17.38
CA GLY A 291 -3.72 -28.41 -18.17
C GLY A 291 -3.23 -27.01 -17.88
N GLY A 292 -2.06 -26.65 -18.43
CA GLY A 292 -1.50 -25.31 -18.26
C GLY A 292 -2.59 -24.26 -18.49
N LEU A 293 -2.75 -23.34 -17.55
CA LEU A 293 -3.74 -22.27 -17.66
C LEU A 293 -3.54 -21.57 -19.01
N GLN A 294 -4.52 -21.73 -19.89
CA GLN A 294 -4.47 -21.10 -21.20
C GLN A 294 -4.80 -19.62 -21.02
N VAL A 295 -3.89 -18.75 -21.47
CA VAL A 295 -4.22 -17.34 -21.70
C VAL A 295 -5.20 -17.32 -22.88
N VAL A 296 -6.49 -17.32 -22.58
CA VAL A 296 -7.55 -17.51 -23.59
C VAL A 296 -7.53 -16.35 -24.60
N HIS A 297 -7.25 -16.68 -25.86
CA HIS A 297 -7.44 -15.81 -27.04
C HIS A 297 -8.93 -15.69 -27.43
N GLY A 298 -9.82 -15.57 -26.45
CA GLY A 298 -11.26 -15.51 -26.66
C GLY A 298 -11.63 -14.24 -27.42
N GLN A 299 -12.52 -14.37 -28.40
CA GLN A 299 -13.06 -13.34 -29.30
C GLN A 299 -13.78 -12.17 -28.57
N ASN A 300 -13.14 -11.53 -27.61
CA ASN A 300 -13.63 -10.30 -27.03
C ASN A 300 -13.25 -9.17 -27.98
N ARG A 301 -14.26 -8.46 -28.48
CA ARG A 301 -14.14 -7.30 -29.40
C ARG A 301 -12.95 -6.43 -28.99
N PRO A 302 -12.12 -5.94 -29.94
CA PRO A 302 -10.92 -5.21 -29.59
C PRO A 302 -11.28 -3.96 -28.78
N LEU A 303 -10.91 -3.95 -27.49
CA LEU A 303 -10.64 -2.71 -26.77
C LEU A 303 -9.52 -2.04 -27.55
N ASN A 304 -9.78 -0.86 -28.12
CA ASN A 304 -8.81 -0.06 -28.87
C ASN A 304 -7.47 0.02 -28.13
N SER A 305 -6.54 -0.88 -28.46
CA SER A 305 -5.18 -0.85 -27.96
C SER A 305 -4.33 -0.06 -28.93
N ASN A 306 -3.62 0.94 -28.42
CA ASN A 306 -2.51 1.53 -29.15
C ASN A 306 -1.51 0.40 -29.43
N LYS A 307 -1.31 0.08 -30.72
CA LYS A 307 -0.35 -0.94 -31.17
C LYS A 307 1.06 -0.49 -30.79
N ILE A 308 1.66 -1.15 -29.81
CA ILE A 308 3.10 -1.00 -29.53
C ILE A 308 3.79 -2.12 -30.29
N SER A 309 4.12 -1.88 -31.56
CA SER A 309 4.81 -2.83 -32.43
C SER A 309 6.34 -2.86 -32.22
N LYS A 310 6.88 -1.93 -31.44
CA LYS A 310 8.31 -1.85 -31.11
C LYS A 310 8.49 -1.69 -29.61
N ILE A 311 9.31 -2.56 -29.03
CA ILE A 311 9.76 -2.47 -27.65
C ILE A 311 10.71 -1.25 -27.55
N ASN A 312 10.19 -0.11 -27.11
CA ASN A 312 10.96 1.10 -26.89
C ASN A 312 11.35 1.21 -25.40
N ALA A 313 12.41 1.96 -25.09
CA ALA A 313 12.77 2.29 -23.71
C ALA A 313 11.61 3.02 -23.02
N VAL A 314 11.44 2.81 -21.72
CA VAL A 314 10.48 3.59 -20.92
C VAL A 314 10.96 5.04 -20.91
N VAL A 315 10.21 5.93 -21.57
CA VAL A 315 10.49 7.37 -21.52
C VAL A 315 10.02 7.86 -20.15
N GLN A 316 10.99 8.35 -19.35
CA GLN A 316 10.73 9.07 -18.10
C GLN A 316 10.26 10.49 -18.38
#